data_AF-Q6J170-F1
#
_entry.id   AF-Q6J170-F1
#
_cell.length_a   1.000
_cell.length_b   1.000
_cell.length_c   1.000
_cell.angle_alpha   90.00
_cell.angle_beta   90.00
_cell.angle_gamma   90.00
#
_symmetry.space_group_name_H-M   'P 1'
#
loop_
_entity.id
_entity.type
_entity.pdbx_description
1 polymer ?
#
loop_
_entity_poly.entity_id
_entity_poly.type
_entity_poly.pdbx_seq_one_letter_code
_entity_poly.pdbx_strand_id
1 'polypeptide(L)'
;MQMVHDNVEMVSIFNLAGRTAANSVIPYPLGIPMLMSGENFGAEDSSQIGYLKALQAWDETFPGFEHETEGTEKEQGVYHVMCVKQ
;
A
#
# COMPACT_ATOMS: atom_id res chain seq x y z
N MET A 1 -0.02 -8.01 18.44
CA MET A 1 0.33 -7.98 17.01
C MET A 1 -0.72 -8.74 16.23
N GLN A 2 -1.50 -8.07 15.37
CA GLN A 2 -2.59 -8.67 14.60
C GLN A 2 -2.09 -9.75 13.61
N MET A 3 -0.88 -9.60 13.07
CA MET A 3 -0.22 -10.61 12.23
C MET A 3 -0.05 -11.97 12.90
N VAL A 4 0.28 -12.00 14.21
CA VAL A 4 0.49 -13.25 14.96
C VAL A 4 -0.83 -14.03 15.16
N HIS A 5 -1.97 -13.35 15.01
CA HIS A 5 -3.29 -13.92 15.20
C HIS A 5 -3.98 -14.25 13.87
N ASP A 6 -3.22 -14.27 12.76
CA ASP A 6 -3.76 -14.46 11.40
C ASP A 6 -4.89 -13.49 11.04
N ASN A 7 -4.85 -12.29 11.63
CA ASN A 7 -5.90 -11.27 11.50
C ASN A 7 -5.52 -10.19 10.47
N VAL A 8 -4.90 -10.61 9.37
CA VAL A 8 -4.46 -9.73 8.28
C VAL A 8 -4.85 -10.31 6.92
N GLU A 9 -5.02 -9.45 5.93
CA GLU A 9 -5.35 -9.81 4.56
C GLU A 9 -4.66 -8.87 3.57
N MET A 10 -4.39 -9.36 2.36
CA MET A 10 -3.89 -8.52 1.28
C MET A 10 -5.04 -7.75 0.66
N VAL A 11 -4.93 -6.43 0.65
CA VAL A 11 -5.98 -5.53 0.16
C VAL A 11 -5.45 -4.78 -1.04
N SER A 12 -6.19 -4.86 -2.15
CA SER A 12 -5.90 -4.09 -3.35
C SER A 12 -5.88 -2.59 -3.05
N ILE A 13 -5.00 -1.86 -3.74
CA ILE A 13 -4.90 -0.40 -3.69
C ILE A 13 -6.23 0.34 -3.90
N PHE A 14 -7.16 -0.27 -4.62
CA PHE A 14 -8.50 0.28 -4.86
C PHE A 14 -9.43 0.20 -3.64
N ASN A 15 -9.11 -0.65 -2.67
CA ASN A 15 -9.93 -0.96 -1.48
C ASN A 15 -9.22 -0.58 -0.16
N LEU A 16 -8.17 0.23 -0.21
CA LEU A 16 -7.42 0.64 1.00
C LEU A 16 -8.14 1.67 1.87
N ALA A 17 -9.16 2.36 1.34
CA ALA A 17 -9.90 3.36 2.10
C ALA A 17 -10.48 2.75 3.39
N GLY A 18 -10.23 3.41 4.51
CA GLY A 18 -10.64 3.01 5.85
C GLY A 18 -9.87 1.81 6.43
N ARG A 19 -8.93 1.21 5.69
CA ARG A 19 -8.15 0.07 6.16
C ARG A 19 -7.00 0.51 7.05
N THR A 20 -6.61 -0.36 7.98
CA THR A 20 -5.45 -0.16 8.86
C THR A 20 -4.29 -1.01 8.34
N ALA A 21 -3.16 -0.38 8.06
CA ALA A 21 -1.96 -1.04 7.58
C ALA A 21 -1.44 -2.03 8.63
N ALA A 22 -1.14 -3.26 8.21
CA ALA A 22 -0.55 -4.26 9.08
C ALA A 22 0.98 -4.11 9.12
N ASN A 23 1.61 -3.64 8.04
CA ASN A 23 3.04 -3.36 7.91
C ASN A 23 3.28 -1.87 7.62
N SER A 24 4.55 -1.44 7.61
CA SER A 24 4.91 -0.10 7.15
C SER A 24 4.92 -0.06 5.62
N VAL A 25 4.52 1.06 5.03
CA VAL A 25 4.54 1.31 3.58
C VAL A 25 5.54 2.42 3.27
N ILE A 26 6.54 2.12 2.45
CA ILE A 26 7.70 2.98 2.19
C ILE A 26 7.93 3.07 0.67
N PRO A 27 7.36 4.08 -0.01
CA PRO A 27 7.58 4.30 -1.44
C PRO A 27 8.96 4.90 -1.74
N TYR A 28 9.54 4.51 -2.87
CA TYR A 28 10.75 5.12 -3.44
C TYR A 28 10.47 5.81 -4.78
N PRO A 29 10.80 7.10 -4.91
CA PRO A 29 11.22 8.04 -3.85
C PRO A 29 10.08 8.31 -2.84
N LEU A 30 10.31 8.79 -1.62
CA LEU A 30 11.56 9.30 -1.01
C LEU A 30 12.33 8.27 -0.16
N GLY A 31 11.83 7.06 0.04
CA GLY A 31 12.47 6.06 0.91
C GLY A 31 12.33 6.32 2.40
N ILE A 32 11.28 7.05 2.80
CA ILE A 32 10.88 7.26 4.20
C ILE A 32 9.49 6.70 4.44
N PRO A 33 9.16 6.26 5.68
CA PRO A 33 7.84 5.69 5.95
C PRO A 33 6.71 6.68 5.64
N MET A 34 5.82 6.28 4.73
CA MET A 34 4.60 7.02 4.42
C MET A 34 3.49 6.63 5.41
N LEU A 35 3.38 5.33 5.71
CA LEU A 35 2.54 4.78 6.78
C LEU A 35 3.37 3.80 7.62
N MET A 36 3.09 3.79 8.92
CA MET A 36 3.58 2.80 9.87
C MET A 36 2.51 1.74 10.16
N SER A 37 2.93 0.57 10.63
CA SER A 37 2.02 -0.48 11.11
C SER A 37 1.05 0.06 12.16
N GLY A 38 -0.25 -0.19 11.97
CA GLY A 38 -1.33 0.28 12.83
C GLY A 38 -1.93 1.62 12.44
N GLU A 39 -1.35 2.34 11.48
CA GLU A 39 -1.95 3.57 10.94
C GLU A 39 -3.04 3.26 9.91
N ASN A 40 -4.02 4.16 9.80
CA ASN A 40 -5.14 4.03 8.88
C ASN A 40 -4.85 4.76 7.57
N PHE A 41 -5.25 4.16 6.45
CA PHE A 41 -5.12 4.75 5.13
C PHE A 41 -6.02 5.97 4.89
N GLY A 42 -6.96 6.28 5.78
CA GLY A 42 -7.86 7.41 5.67
C GLY A 42 -9.05 7.14 4.73
N ALA A 43 -9.74 8.19 4.32
CA ALA A 43 -10.90 8.08 3.42
C ALA A 43 -10.48 7.88 1.95
N GLU A 44 -11.45 7.79 1.04
CA GLU A 44 -11.21 7.56 -0.39
C GLU A 44 -10.35 8.67 -1.06
N ASP A 45 -10.38 9.88 -0.51
CA ASP A 45 -9.61 11.05 -0.93
C ASP A 45 -8.23 11.17 -0.25
N SER A 46 -7.80 10.12 0.46
CA SER A 46 -6.48 10.01 1.09
C SER A 46 -5.35 10.30 0.11
N SER A 47 -4.47 11.24 0.50
CA SER A 47 -3.29 11.59 -0.28
C SER A 47 -2.29 10.43 -0.37
N GLN A 48 -2.22 9.58 0.65
CA GLN A 48 -1.37 8.39 0.66
C GLN A 48 -1.85 7.35 -0.35
N ILE A 49 -3.17 7.10 -0.41
CA ILE A 49 -3.76 6.22 -1.44
C ILE A 49 -3.55 6.82 -2.83
N GLY A 50 -3.80 8.13 -2.99
CA GLY A 50 -3.59 8.84 -4.24
C GLY A 50 -2.15 8.75 -4.75
N TYR A 51 -1.17 8.86 -3.84
CA TYR A 51 0.23 8.75 -4.18
C TYR A 51 0.60 7.34 -4.67
N LEU A 52 0.18 6.30 -3.96
CA LEU A 52 0.42 4.92 -4.39
C LEU A 52 -0.22 4.63 -5.76
N LYS A 53 -1.41 5.18 -6.03
CA LYS A 53 -2.10 5.02 -7.33
C LYS A 53 -1.30 5.69 -8.45
N ALA A 54 -0.70 6.85 -8.19
CA ALA A 54 0.16 7.53 -9.14
C ALA A 54 1.43 6.73 -9.45
N LEU A 55 2.05 6.10 -8.44
CA LEU A 55 3.21 5.22 -8.64
C LEU A 55 2.85 3.99 -9.48
N GLN A 56 1.74 3.31 -9.19
CA GLN A 56 1.30 2.18 -10.00
C GLN A 56 1.00 2.59 -11.45
N ALA A 57 0.31 3.70 -11.65
CA ALA A 57 0.00 4.21 -13.00
C ALA A 57 1.28 4.54 -13.78
N TRP A 58 2.31 5.06 -13.11
CA TRP A 58 3.62 5.25 -13.73
C TRP A 58 4.26 3.93 -14.14
N ASP A 59 4.32 2.95 -13.24
CA ASP A 59 4.92 1.65 -13.54
C ASP A 59 4.24 0.95 -14.72
N GLU A 60 2.92 1.06 -14.82
CA GLU A 60 2.14 0.52 -15.94
C GLU A 60 2.45 1.25 -17.25
N THR A 61 2.71 2.55 -17.18
CA THR A 61 2.98 3.39 -18.35
C THR A 61 4.42 3.22 -18.86
N PHE A 62 5.38 2.97 -17.97
CA PHE A 62 6.81 2.92 -18.29
C PHE A 62 7.47 1.60 -17.83
N PRO A 63 7.24 0.48 -18.54
CA PRO A 63 7.90 -0.79 -18.24
C PRO A 63 9.44 -0.65 -18.25
N GLY A 64 10.10 -1.17 -17.22
CA GLY A 64 11.54 -1.05 -16.99
C GLY A 64 11.98 0.16 -16.13
N PHE A 65 11.03 0.99 -15.69
CA PHE A 65 11.25 2.11 -14.78
C PHE A 65 10.31 2.06 -13.58
N GLU A 66 10.00 0.84 -13.12
CA GLU A 66 9.09 0.62 -12.01
C GLU A 66 9.66 1.17 -10.70
N HIS A 67 8.78 1.74 -9.89
CA HIS A 67 9.11 2.15 -8.54
C HIS A 67 9.15 0.96 -7.59
N GLU A 68 10.03 1.04 -6.60
CA GLU A 68 10.02 0.14 -5.46
C GLU A 68 9.14 0.74 -4.35
N THR A 69 8.22 -0.04 -3.80
CA THR A 69 7.42 0.38 -2.64
C THR A 69 7.43 -0.73 -1.61
N GLU A 70 8.29 -0.62 -0.60
CA GLU A 70 8.37 -1.61 0.47
C GLU A 70 7.05 -1.66 1.25
N GLY A 71 6.67 -2.86 1.67
CA GLY A 71 5.39 -3.11 2.34
C GLY A 71 4.21 -3.34 1.40
N THR A 72 4.42 -3.20 0.08
CA THR A 72 3.44 -3.53 -0.95
C THR A 72 3.86 -4.77 -1.73
N GLU A 73 2.88 -5.50 -2.26
CA GLU A 73 3.08 -6.59 -3.20
C GLU A 73 2.36 -6.25 -4.51
N LYS A 74 3.00 -6.57 -5.65
CA LYS A 74 2.42 -6.33 -6.97
C LYS A 74 1.91 -7.64 -7.54
N GLU A 75 0.60 -7.80 -7.58
CA GLU A 75 -0.08 -8.96 -8.17
C GLU A 75 -0.78 -8.54 -9.46
N GLN A 76 -0.42 -9.17 -10.59
CA GLN A 76 -1.01 -8.87 -11.91
C GLN A 76 -0.97 -7.37 -12.28
N GLY A 77 0.07 -6.66 -11.85
CA GLY A 77 0.23 -5.22 -12.09
C GLY A 77 -0.40 -4.32 -11.02
N VAL A 78 -1.22 -4.87 -10.12
CA VAL A 78 -1.94 -4.12 -9.09
C VAL A 78 -1.24 -4.23 -7.75
N TYR A 79 -1.04 -3.08 -7.10
CA TYR A 79 -0.48 -3.00 -5.76
C TYR A 79 -1.48 -3.49 -4.73
N HIS A 80 -0.98 -4.28 -3.79
CA HIS A 80 -1.70 -4.78 -2.64
C HIS A 80 -0.90 -4.45 -1.38
N VAL A 81 -1.60 -4.15 -0.29
CA VAL A 81 -0.99 -3.90 1.02
C VAL A 81 -1.62 -4.83 2.04
N MET A 82 -0.78 -5.38 2.91
CA MET A 82 -1.25 -6.16 4.03
C MET A 82 -1.95 -5.25 5.04
N CYS A 83 -3.24 -5.50 5.28
CA CYS A 83 -4.07 -4.73 6.21
C CYS A 83 -4.63 -5.63 7.29
N VAL A 84 -5.01 -5.05 8.44
CA VAL A 84 -5.77 -5.75 9.47
C VAL A 84 -7.18 -6.08 8.93
N LYS A 85 -7.67 -7.31 9.16
CA LYS A 85 -9.03 -7.72 8.80
C LYS A 85 -10.05 -6.87 9.57
N GLN A 86 -11.21 -6.61 8.95
CA GLN A 86 -12.34 -5.91 9.54
C GLN A 86 -13.51 -6.87 9.79
#